data_AF-A0A835X351-F1
#
_entry.id   AF-A0A835X351-F1
#
_cell.length_a   1.000
_cell.length_b   1.000
_cell.length_c   1.000
_cell.angle_alpha   90.00
_cell.angle_beta   90.00
_cell.angle_gamma   90.00
#
_symmetry.space_group_name_H-M   'P 1'
#
loop_
_entity.id
_entity.type
_entity.pdbx_description
1 polymer ?
#
loop_
_entity_poly.entity_id
_entity_poly.type
_entity_poly.pdbx_seq_one_letter_code
_entity_poly.pdbx_strand_id
1 'polypeptide(L)'
;MSSYKSAYPNEQVIGFIIPIMVLLFLGVVYIMSLRTGYGFVSFILIGVGSFTMIYWVFVLKKMTKDEQSKYVAREVESKNWVYDLIKGDQETVFVADVPGPEDKITVRLVDGILYLRGSGNFSREVTIDASSEMQIQDFKYRNGVLTLRIKKL
;
A
#
# COMPACT_ATOMS: atom_id res chain seq x y z
N MET A 1 -20.45 4.56 -26.84
CA MET A 1 -20.93 3.52 -25.89
C MET A 1 -21.20 2.24 -26.68
N SER A 2 -20.40 1.19 -26.47
CA SER A 2 -20.83 -0.19 -26.72
C SER A 2 -20.01 -1.13 -25.83
N SER A 3 -20.73 -2.10 -25.29
CA SER A 3 -20.42 -2.89 -24.10
C SER A 3 -19.46 -4.04 -24.41
N TYR A 4 -18.41 -4.19 -23.61
CA TYR A 4 -17.52 -5.36 -23.63
C TYR A 4 -18.25 -6.55 -23.00
N LYS A 5 -18.63 -7.54 -23.83
CA LYS A 5 -19.01 -8.87 -23.35
C LYS A 5 -17.74 -9.68 -23.09
N SER A 6 -17.43 -9.97 -21.84
CA SER A 6 -16.46 -10.99 -21.46
C SER A 6 -17.03 -12.36 -21.82
N ALA A 7 -16.47 -12.99 -22.85
CA ALA A 7 -16.71 -14.39 -23.14
C ALA A 7 -15.93 -15.24 -22.13
N TYR A 8 -16.62 -16.07 -21.36
CA TYR A 8 -16.03 -17.18 -20.63
C TYR A 8 -16.15 -18.46 -21.47
N PRO A 9 -15.06 -18.98 -22.07
CA PRO A 9 -15.02 -20.32 -22.68
C PRO A 9 -14.18 -21.32 -21.84
N ASN A 10 -13.97 -21.06 -20.54
CA ASN A 10 -12.92 -21.76 -19.79
C ASN A 10 -13.33 -23.15 -19.27
N GLU A 11 -14.60 -23.38 -18.92
CA GLU A 11 -15.02 -24.64 -18.28
C GLU A 11 -14.98 -25.85 -19.23
N GLN A 12 -15.33 -25.66 -20.51
CA GLN A 12 -15.24 -26.70 -21.53
C GLN A 12 -13.78 -27.10 -21.82
N VAL A 13 -12.87 -26.14 -21.79
CA VAL A 13 -11.44 -26.35 -22.04
C VAL A 13 -10.76 -27.02 -20.83
N ILE A 14 -11.12 -26.63 -19.60
CA ILE A 14 -10.63 -27.26 -18.37
C ILE A 14 -11.03 -28.75 -18.30
N GLY A 15 -12.26 -29.09 -18.70
CA GLY A 15 -12.76 -30.47 -18.69
C GLY A 15 -11.97 -31.44 -19.58
N PHE A 16 -11.36 -30.96 -20.67
CA PHE A 16 -10.49 -31.77 -21.54
C PHE A 16 -9.01 -31.71 -21.15
N ILE A 17 -8.53 -30.58 -20.63
CA ILE A 17 -7.13 -30.42 -20.23
C ILE A 17 -6.77 -31.31 -19.03
N ILE A 18 -7.66 -31.40 -18.04
CA ILE A 18 -7.41 -32.19 -16.82
C ILE A 18 -7.13 -33.67 -17.15
N PRO A 19 -7.98 -34.42 -17.88
CA PRO A 19 -7.72 -35.82 -18.17
C PRO A 19 -6.48 -36.02 -19.04
N ILE A 20 -6.19 -35.11 -20.00
CA ILE A 20 -4.99 -35.16 -20.83
C ILE A 20 -3.72 -34.97 -19.98
N MET A 21 -3.73 -34.00 -19.06
CA MET A 21 -2.61 -33.76 -18.14
C MET A 21 -2.38 -34.96 -17.21
N VAL A 22 -3.44 -35.60 -16.73
CA VAL A 22 -3.34 -36.81 -15.90
C VAL A 22 -2.76 -37.98 -16.72
N LEU A 23 -3.19 -38.17 -17.96
CA LEU A 23 -2.66 -39.21 -18.85
C LEU A 23 -1.18 -38.99 -19.19
N LEU A 24 -0.78 -37.74 -19.49
CA LEU A 24 0.61 -37.39 -19.72
C LEU A 24 1.47 -37.60 -18.47
N PHE A 25 0.97 -37.19 -17.30
CA PHE A 25 1.66 -37.40 -16.03
C PHE A 25 1.88 -38.88 -15.75
N LEU A 26 0.84 -39.71 -15.91
CA LEU A 26 0.94 -41.17 -15.75
C LEU A 26 1.89 -41.79 -16.78
N GLY A 27 1.89 -41.32 -18.03
CA GLY A 27 2.80 -41.77 -19.07
C GLY A 27 4.27 -41.46 -18.75
N VAL A 28 4.55 -40.25 -18.27
CA VAL A 28 5.89 -39.85 -17.82
C VAL A 28 6.33 -40.69 -16.61
N VAL A 29 5.44 -40.87 -15.62
CA VAL A 29 5.71 -41.72 -14.45
C VAL A 29 5.98 -43.17 -14.86
N TYR A 30 5.23 -43.71 -15.82
CA TYR A 30 5.40 -45.08 -16.32
C TYR A 30 6.75 -45.27 -17.04
N ILE A 31 7.09 -44.36 -17.97
CA ILE A 31 8.38 -44.41 -18.69
C ILE A 31 9.56 -44.25 -17.72
N MET A 32 9.42 -43.40 -16.71
CA MET A 32 10.42 -43.21 -15.65
C MET A 32 10.53 -44.44 -14.74
N SER A 33 9.41 -45.12 -14.44
CA SER A 33 9.36 -46.33 -13.62
C SER A 33 10.05 -47.53 -14.30
N LEU A 34 10.04 -47.59 -15.63
CA LEU A 34 10.76 -48.61 -16.40
C LEU A 34 12.29 -48.43 -16.32
N ARG A 35 12.78 -47.26 -15.91
CA ARG A 35 14.21 -46.95 -15.80
C ARG A 35 14.69 -47.25 -14.37
N THR A 36 14.67 -48.52 -13.98
CA THR A 36 15.10 -49.07 -12.68
C THR A 36 16.61 -48.97 -12.48
N GLY A 37 17.07 -47.76 -12.14
CA GLY A 37 18.44 -47.51 -11.71
C GLY A 37 18.44 -46.65 -10.44
N TYR A 38 18.24 -45.35 -10.58
CA TYR A 38 18.19 -44.40 -9.46
C TYR A 38 17.28 -43.17 -9.77
N GLY A 39 16.53 -43.18 -10.89
CA GLY A 39 15.81 -42.02 -11.41
C GLY A 39 14.45 -41.76 -10.76
N PHE A 40 13.76 -42.80 -10.27
CA PHE A 40 12.45 -42.68 -9.63
C PHE A 40 12.50 -41.89 -8.31
N VAL A 41 13.53 -42.15 -7.50
CA VAL A 41 13.74 -41.45 -6.23
C VAL A 41 14.00 -39.96 -6.47
N SER A 42 14.84 -39.62 -7.46
CA SER A 42 15.12 -38.24 -7.83
C SER A 42 13.85 -37.50 -8.28
N PHE A 43 12.95 -38.15 -9.01
CA PHE A 43 11.68 -37.55 -9.43
C PHE A 43 10.72 -37.29 -8.27
N ILE A 44 10.59 -38.24 -7.34
CA ILE A 44 9.79 -38.06 -6.12
C ILE A 44 10.38 -36.92 -5.28
N LEU A 45 11.71 -36.87 -5.12
CA LEU A 45 12.37 -35.82 -4.37
C LEU A 45 12.16 -34.44 -5.00
N ILE A 46 12.24 -34.32 -6.33
CA ILE A 46 11.95 -33.07 -7.05
C ILE A 46 10.47 -32.68 -6.88
N GLY A 47 9.55 -33.63 -6.97
CA GLY A 47 8.12 -33.39 -6.79
C GLY A 47 7.78 -32.90 -5.38
N VAL A 48 8.26 -33.59 -4.35
CA VAL A 48 8.07 -33.22 -2.94
C VAL A 48 8.76 -31.88 -2.62
N GLY A 49 9.98 -31.67 -3.12
CA GLY A 49 10.70 -30.41 -2.98
C GLY A 49 9.97 -29.24 -3.62
N SER A 50 9.43 -29.43 -4.83
CA SER A 50 8.65 -28.40 -5.54
C SER A 50 7.37 -28.06 -4.80
N PHE A 51 6.64 -29.06 -4.29
CA PHE A 51 5.42 -28.83 -3.52
C PHE A 51 5.71 -28.06 -2.22
N THR A 52 6.80 -28.42 -1.54
CA THR A 52 7.26 -27.73 -0.32
C THR A 52 7.64 -26.27 -0.62
N MET A 53 8.33 -26.01 -1.72
CA MET A 53 8.69 -24.64 -2.13
C MET A 53 7.45 -23.79 -2.43
N ILE A 54 6.44 -24.35 -3.11
CA ILE A 54 5.18 -23.66 -3.38
C ILE A 54 4.47 -23.31 -2.06
N TYR A 55 4.40 -24.25 -1.12
CA TYR A 55 3.82 -24.01 0.20
C TYR A 55 4.53 -22.84 0.92
N TRP A 56 5.87 -22.85 0.95
CA TRP A 56 6.64 -21.76 1.56
C TRP A 56 6.43 -20.40 0.89
N VAL A 57 6.30 -20.35 -0.45
CA VAL A 57 5.98 -19.09 -1.15
C VAL A 57 4.61 -18.54 -0.72
N PHE A 58 3.60 -19.39 -0.57
CA PHE A 58 2.29 -18.96 -0.07
C PHE A 58 2.34 -18.48 1.38
N VAL A 59 3.07 -19.20 2.24
CA VAL A 59 3.25 -18.84 3.65
C VAL A 59 3.99 -17.50 3.80
N LEU A 60 5.10 -17.32 3.08
CA LEU A 60 5.84 -16.05 3.05
C LEU A 60 4.97 -14.92 2.50
N LYS A 61 4.26 -15.14 1.39
CA LYS A 61 3.32 -14.15 0.84
C LYS A 61 2.25 -13.74 1.84
N LYS A 62 1.77 -14.66 2.70
CA LYS A 62 0.81 -14.36 3.76
C LYS A 62 1.44 -13.48 4.85
N MET A 63 2.64 -13.83 5.32
CA MET A 63 3.37 -13.04 6.31
C MET A 63 3.72 -11.63 5.78
N THR A 64 4.16 -11.51 4.52
CA THR A 64 4.45 -10.22 3.89
C THR A 64 3.18 -9.40 3.61
N LYS A 65 2.02 -10.03 3.41
CA LYS A 65 0.75 -9.30 3.26
C LYS A 65 0.27 -8.71 4.57
N ASP A 66 0.51 -9.41 5.68
CA ASP A 66 0.22 -8.90 7.02
C ASP A 66 1.26 -7.84 7.44
N GLU A 67 2.48 -7.88 6.89
CA GLU A 67 3.53 -6.85 7.01
C GLU A 67 3.50 -5.75 5.93
N GLN A 68 2.50 -5.72 5.03
CA GLN A 68 2.18 -4.49 4.30
C GLN A 68 1.49 -3.45 5.21
N SER A 69 1.82 -3.44 6.50
CA SER A 69 1.88 -2.18 7.24
C SER A 69 2.99 -1.35 6.59
N LYS A 70 2.59 -0.38 5.76
CA LYS A 70 3.31 0.82 5.36
C LYS A 70 4.84 0.70 5.40
N TYR A 71 5.48 0.82 4.23
CA TYR A 71 6.86 1.32 4.16
C TYR A 71 6.94 2.66 4.93
N VAL A 72 7.19 2.55 6.22
CA VAL A 72 7.56 3.63 7.11
C VAL A 72 9.04 3.84 6.83
N ALA A 73 9.30 4.60 5.78
CA ALA A 73 10.55 5.32 5.71
C ALA A 73 10.58 6.26 6.92
N ARG A 74 11.23 5.82 7.99
CA ARG A 74 11.78 6.68 9.07
C ARG A 74 10.73 7.43 9.90
N GLU A 75 9.96 6.70 10.72
CA GLU A 75 9.23 7.21 11.91
C GLU A 75 10.17 7.54 13.10
N VAL A 76 11.45 7.83 12.84
CA VAL A 76 12.38 8.30 13.89
C VAL A 76 12.35 9.83 14.02
N GLU A 77 11.76 10.56 13.05
CA GLU A 77 11.56 12.03 13.12
C GLU A 77 10.10 12.46 13.35
N SER A 78 9.13 11.56 13.24
CA SER A 78 7.70 11.89 13.43
C SER A 78 7.27 12.00 14.89
N LYS A 79 8.11 11.59 15.85
CA LYS A 79 7.74 11.57 17.28
C LYS A 79 7.88 12.92 18.01
N ASN A 80 8.51 13.93 17.41
CA ASN A 80 8.82 15.21 18.06
C ASN A 80 8.29 16.46 17.35
N TRP A 81 7.52 16.31 16.26
CA TRP A 81 6.91 17.46 15.62
C TRP A 81 5.58 17.77 16.29
N VAL A 82 5.53 18.88 17.01
CA VAL A 82 4.37 19.33 17.78
C VAL A 82 3.63 20.39 16.97
N TYR A 83 2.31 20.37 17.09
CA TYR A 83 1.43 21.41 16.58
C TYR A 83 0.36 21.68 17.63
N ASP A 84 -0.12 22.92 17.66
CA ASP A 84 -1.25 23.34 18.47
C ASP A 84 -2.45 23.60 17.58
N LEU A 85 -3.60 23.08 18.00
CA LEU A 85 -4.89 23.30 17.34
C LEU A 85 -5.85 23.93 18.35
N ILE A 86 -6.14 25.21 18.16
CA ILE A 86 -7.02 25.99 19.02
C ILE A 86 -8.38 26.07 18.32
N LYS A 87 -9.38 25.38 18.88
CA LYS A 87 -10.75 25.37 18.35
C LYS A 87 -11.60 26.41 19.07
N GLY A 88 -12.20 27.32 18.31
CA GLY A 88 -13.30 28.18 18.74
C GLY A 88 -14.59 27.82 17.99
N ASP A 89 -15.70 28.47 18.36
CA ASP A 89 -17.03 28.15 17.78
C ASP A 89 -17.14 28.41 16.27
N GLN A 90 -16.41 29.39 15.74
CA GLN A 90 -16.48 29.78 14.32
C GLN A 90 -15.12 29.82 13.61
N GLU A 91 -14.04 29.65 14.36
CA GLU A 91 -12.68 29.71 13.87
C GLU A 91 -11.81 28.65 14.53
N THR A 92 -10.83 28.15 13.78
CA THR A 92 -9.81 27.24 14.27
C THR A 92 -8.46 27.83 13.92
N VAL A 93 -7.58 27.95 14.91
CA VAL A 93 -6.21 28.45 14.72
C VAL A 93 -5.25 27.26 14.83
N PHE A 94 -4.45 27.07 13.79
CA PHE A 94 -3.42 26.04 13.74
C PHE A 94 -2.03 26.69 13.82
N VAL A 95 -1.17 26.18 14.70
CA VAL A 95 0.20 26.67 14.89
C VAL A 95 1.17 25.50 14.89
N ALA A 96 2.24 25.57 14.09
CA ALA A 96 3.27 24.53 14.07
C ALA A 96 4.62 25.04 13.56
N ASP A 97 5.70 24.39 13.97
CA ASP A 97 7.04 24.64 13.44
C ASP A 97 7.21 23.98 12.09
N VAL A 98 7.49 24.74 11.04
CA VAL A 98 7.68 24.22 9.69
C VAL A 98 9.07 24.64 9.20
N PRO A 99 9.97 23.71 8.84
CA PRO A 99 11.31 24.07 8.38
C PRO A 99 11.26 24.66 6.96
N GLY A 100 12.04 25.73 6.75
CA GLY A 100 12.26 26.33 5.44
C GLY A 100 12.08 27.84 5.41
N PRO A 101 12.43 28.49 4.30
CA PRO A 101 12.07 29.89 4.07
C PRO A 101 10.58 29.99 3.65
N GLU A 102 10.00 31.18 3.82
CA GLU A 102 8.57 31.45 3.59
C GLU A 102 8.09 31.05 2.19
N ASP A 103 8.91 31.32 1.17
CA ASP A 103 8.64 31.02 -0.24
C ASP A 103 8.52 29.52 -0.55
N LYS A 104 8.99 28.65 0.36
CA LYS A 104 8.93 27.19 0.21
C LYS A 104 7.84 26.55 1.04
N ILE A 105 7.09 27.32 1.82
CA ILE A 105 6.00 26.78 2.64
C ILE A 105 4.72 26.75 1.82
N THR A 106 4.13 25.55 1.68
CA THR A 106 2.84 25.36 0.99
C THR A 106 1.86 24.70 1.93
N VAL A 107 0.64 25.23 1.94
CA VAL A 107 -0.46 24.74 2.77
C VAL A 107 -1.69 24.53 1.91
N ARG A 108 -2.40 23.42 2.11
CA ARG A 108 -3.69 23.15 1.47
C ARG A 108 -4.64 22.55 2.49
N LEU A 109 -5.89 23.01 2.46
CA LEU A 109 -6.99 22.41 3.19
C LEU A 109 -7.91 21.71 2.19
N VAL A 110 -8.05 20.39 2.31
CA VAL A 110 -8.90 19.56 1.45
C VAL A 110 -9.61 18.55 2.33
N ASP A 111 -10.94 18.51 2.27
CA ASP A 111 -11.79 17.54 2.99
C ASP A 111 -11.47 17.41 4.49
N GLY A 112 -11.19 18.53 5.16
CA GLY A 112 -10.85 18.54 6.59
C GLY A 112 -9.42 18.09 6.91
N ILE A 113 -8.56 17.91 5.90
CA ILE A 113 -7.16 17.56 6.06
C ILE A 113 -6.28 18.73 5.64
N LEU A 114 -5.39 19.13 6.54
CA LEU A 114 -4.39 20.16 6.31
C LEU A 114 -3.08 19.52 5.84
N TYR A 115 -2.74 19.76 4.58
CA TYR A 115 -1.50 19.32 3.96
C TYR A 115 -0.46 20.43 4.06
N LEU A 116 0.63 20.14 4.77
CA LEU A 116 1.75 21.04 4.99
C LEU A 116 2.98 20.52 4.24
N ARG A 117 3.62 21.38 3.46
CA ARG A 117 4.89 21.10 2.80
C ARG A 117 5.87 22.22 3.07
N GLY A 118 7.09 21.86 3.48
CA GLY A 118 8.19 22.77 3.74
C GLY A 118 9.48 22.32 3.04
N SER A 119 10.62 22.81 3.54
CA SER A 119 11.95 22.43 3.05
C SER A 119 12.43 21.09 3.62
N GLY A 120 13.47 20.50 3.01
CA GLY A 120 14.12 19.30 3.55
C GLY A 120 13.24 18.05 3.53
N ASN A 121 12.35 17.92 2.54
CA ASN A 121 11.34 16.85 2.45
C ASN A 121 10.32 16.86 3.60
N PHE A 122 10.16 17.99 4.29
CA PHE A 122 9.14 18.14 5.31
C PHE A 122 7.75 18.12 4.66
N SER A 123 6.98 17.10 5.02
CA SER A 123 5.58 16.93 4.63
C SER A 123 4.80 16.38 5.81
N ARG A 124 3.70 17.03 6.17
CA ARG A 124 2.83 16.61 7.27
C ARG A 124 1.37 16.77 6.86
N GLU A 125 0.55 15.86 7.35
CA GLU A 125 -0.89 15.86 7.17
C GLU A 125 -1.50 15.95 8.57
N VAL A 126 -2.39 16.91 8.77
CA VAL A 126 -3.08 17.11 10.05
C VAL A 126 -4.57 17.07 9.79
N THR A 127 -5.25 16.10 10.39
CA THR A 127 -6.71 16.05 10.38
C THR A 127 -7.24 17.12 11.32
N ILE A 128 -8.10 17.98 10.80
CA ILE A 128 -8.82 18.98 11.57
C ILE A 128 -10.32 18.68 11.48
N ASP A 129 -11.07 18.96 12.54
CA ASP A 129 -12.53 18.87 12.54
C ASP A 129 -13.13 20.06 11.76
N ALA A 130 -12.65 20.29 10.54
CA ALA A 130 -13.16 21.32 9.67
C ALA A 130 -14.30 20.74 8.83
N SER A 131 -15.45 21.41 8.85
CA SER A 131 -16.50 21.12 7.88
C SER A 131 -16.01 21.50 6.48
N SER A 132 -16.65 20.95 5.44
CA SER A 132 -16.40 21.28 4.03
C SER A 132 -16.54 22.77 3.68
N GLU A 133 -17.10 23.57 4.60
CA GLU A 133 -17.35 25.01 4.45
C GLU A 133 -16.23 25.89 5.04
N MET A 134 -15.21 25.29 5.66
CA MET A 134 -14.11 26.03 6.25
C MET A 134 -12.98 26.29 5.24
N GLN A 135 -12.42 27.51 5.27
CA GLN A 135 -11.30 27.91 4.43
C GLN A 135 -10.20 28.59 5.24
N ILE A 136 -8.97 28.57 4.70
CA ILE A 136 -7.83 29.30 5.26
C ILE A 136 -8.06 30.79 4.98
N GLN A 137 -8.35 31.55 6.03
CA GLN A 137 -8.57 33.00 5.97
C GLN A 137 -7.25 33.77 6.07
N ASP A 138 -6.33 33.31 6.92
CA ASP A 138 -5.05 33.99 7.16
C ASP A 138 -3.92 32.96 7.17
N PHE A 139 -2.81 33.34 6.55
CA PHE A 139 -1.58 32.56 6.47
C PHE A 139 -0.42 33.46 6.92
N LYS A 140 0.27 33.06 7.98
CA LYS A 140 1.44 33.77 8.49
C LYS A 140 2.56 32.80 8.78
N TYR A 141 3.75 33.13 8.31
CA TYR A 141 4.95 32.36 8.59
C TYR A 141 6.05 33.30 9.08
N ARG A 142 6.54 33.08 10.31
CA ARG A 142 7.59 33.91 10.91
C ARG A 142 8.54 33.06 11.74
N ASN A 143 9.85 33.21 11.49
CA ASN A 143 10.91 32.56 12.27
C ASN A 143 10.75 31.03 12.43
N GLY A 144 10.28 30.32 11.39
CA GLY A 144 10.05 28.88 11.49
C GLY A 144 8.65 28.48 11.93
N VAL A 145 7.83 29.41 12.41
CA VAL A 145 6.48 29.13 12.93
C VAL A 145 5.43 29.48 11.88
N LEU A 146 4.62 28.48 11.51
CA LEU A 146 3.43 28.64 10.69
C LEU A 146 2.21 28.85 11.57
N THR A 147 1.44 29.89 11.29
CA THR A 147 0.13 30.17 11.91
C THR A 147 -0.93 30.29 10.81
N LEU A 148 -1.99 29.50 10.94
CA LEU A 148 -3.13 29.51 10.04
C LEU A 148 -4.39 29.86 10.82
N ARG A 149 -5.20 30.76 10.26
CA ARG A 149 -6.57 30.99 10.73
C ARG A 149 -7.53 30.36 9.75
N ILE A 150 -8.32 29.42 10.23
CA ILE A 150 -9.30 28.68 9.45
C ILE A 150 -10.67 29.13 9.95
N LYS A 151 -11.51 29.62 9.05
CA LYS A 151 -12.85 30.12 9.39
C LYS A 151 -13.88 29.49 8.48
N LYS A 152 -15.09 29.31 8.99
CA LYS A 152 -16.26 29.04 8.17
C LYS A 152 -16.54 30.26 7.27
N LEU A 153 -16.78 29.99 5.98
CA LEU A 153 -17.24 31.01 5.01
C LEU A 153 -18.52 31.70 5.47
#